data_AF-A0A346R755-F1
#
_entry.id   AF-A0A346R755-F1
#
_cell.length_a   1.000
_cell.length_b   1.000
_cell.length_c   1.000
_cell.angle_alpha   90.00
_cell.angle_beta   90.00
_cell.angle_gamma   90.00
#
_symmetry.space_group_name_H-M   'P 1'
#
loop_
_entity.id
_entity.type
_entity.pdbx_description
1 polymer ?
#
loop_
_entity_poly.entity_id
_entity_poly.type
_entity_poly.pdbx_seq_one_letter_code
_entity_poly.pdbx_strand_id
1 'polypeptide(L)'
;MKAIFLMLGAVMTALVIHAAPAEAAKKKPTKAQIRAECAEAKKASDYDTPMGRAKAKIACLGHYSHRAYWKEFNRHNDCLRQTRMLCPD
;
A
#
# COMPACT_ATOMS: atom_id res chain seq x y z
N MET A 1 13.62 -70.44 6.07
CA MET A 1 14.28 -69.42 5.22
C MET A 1 13.30 -68.26 5.08
N LYS A 2 13.63 -67.09 5.66
CA LYS A 2 12.75 -65.92 5.74
C LYS A 2 12.85 -65.13 4.43
N ALA A 3 11.76 -65.05 3.67
CA ALA A 3 11.67 -64.33 2.41
C ALA A 3 11.49 -62.82 2.68
N ILE A 4 12.37 -62.03 2.08
CA ILE A 4 12.31 -60.57 1.99
C ILE A 4 11.36 -60.25 0.84
N PHE A 5 10.26 -59.54 1.12
CA PHE A 5 9.38 -58.97 0.10
C PHE A 5 9.45 -57.44 0.20
N LEU A 6 10.23 -56.85 -0.71
CA LEU A 6 10.16 -55.46 -1.10
C LEU A 6 8.90 -55.27 -1.95
N MET A 7 7.95 -54.47 -1.48
CA MET A 7 6.96 -53.85 -2.35
C MET A 7 6.81 -52.38 -1.95
N LEU A 8 7.33 -51.54 -2.85
CA LEU A 8 7.06 -50.12 -2.95
C LEU A 8 5.54 -49.89 -2.92
N GLY A 9 5.05 -49.17 -1.92
CA GLY A 9 3.65 -48.81 -1.77
C GLY A 9 3.46 -47.30 -1.64
N ALA A 10 3.25 -46.65 -2.78
CA ALA A 10 2.54 -45.38 -2.98
C ALA A 10 2.74 -44.25 -1.94
N VAL A 11 3.73 -43.38 -2.19
CA VAL A 11 3.67 -42.01 -1.69
C VAL A 11 2.58 -41.28 -2.48
N MET A 12 1.39 -41.18 -1.90
CA MET A 12 0.34 -40.26 -2.31
C MET A 12 0.77 -38.83 -1.97
N THR A 13 1.73 -38.27 -2.72
CA THR A 13 1.97 -36.82 -2.67
C THR A 13 0.91 -36.17 -3.53
N ALA A 14 -0.17 -35.76 -2.86
CA ALA A 14 -1.25 -35.01 -3.44
C ALA A 14 -0.70 -33.83 -4.27
N LEU A 15 -1.16 -33.81 -5.51
CA LEU A 15 -1.12 -32.74 -6.48
C LEU A 15 -1.25 -31.37 -5.78
N VAL A 16 -0.13 -30.67 -5.55
CA VAL A 16 -0.18 -29.25 -5.23
C VAL A 16 -0.56 -28.56 -6.52
N ILE A 17 -1.86 -28.38 -6.70
CA ILE A 17 -2.45 -27.51 -7.70
C ILE A 17 -1.75 -26.16 -7.52
N HIS A 18 -0.94 -25.77 -8.52
CA HIS A 18 -0.47 -24.41 -8.69
C HIS A 18 -1.73 -23.54 -8.87
N ALA A 19 -2.29 -23.11 -7.75
CA ALA A 19 -3.22 -22.00 -7.73
C ALA A 19 -2.40 -20.78 -8.18
N ALA A 20 -2.49 -20.46 -9.47
CA ALA A 20 -2.13 -19.15 -9.96
C ALA A 20 -2.74 -18.11 -9.00
N PRO A 21 -2.01 -17.07 -8.55
CA PRO A 21 -2.61 -16.06 -7.72
C PRO A 21 -3.72 -15.40 -8.55
N ALA A 22 -4.97 -15.75 -8.24
CA ALA A 22 -6.12 -15.03 -8.75
C ALA A 22 -5.85 -13.56 -8.37
N GLU A 23 -5.69 -12.71 -9.38
CA GLU A 23 -5.55 -11.28 -9.17
C GLU A 23 -6.73 -10.85 -8.32
N ALA A 24 -6.47 -10.58 -7.03
CA ALA A 24 -7.48 -10.07 -6.14
C ALA A 24 -7.98 -8.77 -6.77
N ALA A 25 -9.22 -8.77 -7.26
CA ALA A 25 -9.87 -7.58 -7.77
C ALA A 25 -9.68 -6.50 -6.71
N LYS A 26 -8.83 -5.50 -7.00
CA LYS A 26 -8.49 -4.42 -6.06
C LYS A 26 -9.77 -3.66 -5.77
N LYS A 27 -10.49 -4.07 -4.72
CA LYS A 27 -11.72 -3.43 -4.28
C LYS A 27 -11.39 -1.98 -3.97
N LYS A 28 -12.10 -1.05 -4.59
CA LYS A 28 -11.91 0.37 -4.32
C LYS A 28 -12.10 0.61 -2.81
N PRO A 29 -11.24 1.41 -2.16
CA PRO A 29 -11.35 1.65 -0.73
C PRO A 29 -12.70 2.29 -0.41
N THR A 30 -13.29 1.87 0.68
CA THR A 30 -14.52 2.47 1.19
C THR A 30 -14.25 3.89 1.71
N LYS A 31 -15.27 4.74 1.76
CA LYS A 31 -15.14 6.10 2.34
C LYS A 31 -14.62 6.07 3.79
N ALA A 32 -14.97 5.05 4.56
CA ALA A 32 -14.49 4.87 5.93
C ALA A 32 -12.98 4.58 5.97
N GLN A 33 -12.49 3.70 5.08
CA GLN A 33 -11.06 3.41 4.95
C GLN A 33 -10.28 4.65 4.51
N ILE A 34 -10.77 5.39 3.51
CA ILE A 34 -10.13 6.64 3.05
C ILE A 34 -10.02 7.66 4.20
N ARG A 35 -11.07 7.81 5.02
CA ARG A 35 -11.04 8.70 6.18
C ARG A 35 -10.04 8.25 7.24
N ALA A 36 -9.95 6.95 7.51
CA ALA A 36 -8.98 6.41 8.45
C ALA A 36 -7.55 6.63 7.94
N GLU A 37 -7.25 6.26 6.69
CA GLU A 37 -5.93 6.47 6.07
C GLU A 37 -5.54 7.96 6.02
N CYS A 38 -6.48 8.84 5.70
CA CYS A 38 -6.29 10.29 5.75
C CYS A 38 -5.92 10.77 7.16
N ALA A 39 -6.63 10.30 8.19
CA ALA A 39 -6.34 10.68 9.57
C ALA A 39 -4.97 10.18 10.04
N GLU A 40 -4.60 8.94 9.69
CA GLU A 40 -3.30 8.37 10.03
C GLU A 40 -2.16 9.07 9.28
N ALA A 41 -2.34 9.39 8.00
CA ALA A 41 -1.35 10.15 7.23
C ALA A 41 -1.13 11.57 7.78
N LYS A 42 -2.13 12.16 8.44
CA LYS A 42 -2.01 13.46 9.14
C LYS A 42 -1.32 13.38 10.50
N LYS A 43 -1.35 12.22 11.15
CA LYS A 43 -0.65 11.98 12.42
C LYS A 43 0.79 11.51 12.23
N ALA A 44 1.15 11.10 11.01
CA ALA A 44 2.48 10.63 10.69
C ALA A 44 3.53 11.71 11.00
N SER A 45 4.69 11.29 11.50
CA SER A 45 5.78 12.20 11.87
C SER A 45 6.33 13.00 10.68
N ASP A 46 6.12 12.53 9.45
CA ASP A 46 6.52 13.24 8.24
C ASP A 46 5.48 14.28 7.78
N TYR A 47 4.33 14.42 8.44
CA TYR A 47 3.26 15.36 8.04
C TYR A 47 3.73 16.83 8.01
N ASP A 48 4.73 17.19 8.81
CA ASP A 48 5.32 18.54 8.81
C ASP A 48 6.42 18.71 7.76
N THR A 49 6.48 17.83 6.76
CA THR A 49 7.32 17.97 5.57
C THR A 49 6.47 18.18 4.31
N PRO A 50 7.02 18.82 3.25
CA PRO A 50 6.32 18.93 1.97
C PRO A 50 5.88 17.57 1.41
N MET A 51 6.72 16.55 1.59
CA MET A 51 6.43 15.18 1.15
C MET A 51 5.29 14.55 1.96
N GLY A 52 5.29 14.68 3.29
CA GLY A 52 4.24 14.10 4.12
C GLY A 52 2.88 14.74 3.88
N ARG A 53 2.80 16.07 3.70
CA ARG A 53 1.52 16.71 3.33
C ARG A 53 1.02 16.29 1.96
N ALA A 54 1.92 16.15 0.98
CA ALA A 54 1.55 15.64 -0.33
C ALA A 54 1.03 14.19 -0.24
N LYS A 55 1.69 13.31 0.53
CA LYS A 55 1.20 11.94 0.79
C LYS A 55 -0.16 11.94 1.48
N ALA A 56 -0.34 12.76 2.52
CA ALA A 56 -1.60 12.86 3.23
C ALA A 56 -2.72 13.35 2.31
N LYS A 57 -2.46 14.33 1.44
CA LYS A 57 -3.42 14.77 0.43
C LYS A 57 -3.87 13.62 -0.45
N ILE A 58 -2.94 12.80 -0.93
CA ILE A 58 -3.25 11.63 -1.75
C ILE A 58 -4.05 10.57 -0.98
N ALA A 59 -3.67 10.28 0.26
CA ALA A 59 -4.43 9.37 1.13
C ALA A 59 -5.88 9.85 1.30
N CYS A 60 -6.09 11.15 1.53
CA CYS A 60 -7.43 11.74 1.66
C CYS A 60 -8.25 11.74 0.37
N LEU A 61 -7.63 11.64 -0.81
CA LEU A 61 -8.33 11.48 -2.09
C LEU A 61 -8.80 10.03 -2.33
N GLY A 62 -8.24 9.05 -1.60
CA GLY A 62 -8.58 7.64 -1.72
C GLY A 62 -8.14 6.99 -3.03
N HIS A 63 -7.29 7.66 -3.80
CA HIS A 63 -6.66 7.12 -5.00
C HIS A 63 -5.32 7.83 -5.26
N TYR A 64 -4.34 7.07 -5.74
CA TYR A 64 -3.05 7.63 -6.10
C TYR A 64 -3.14 8.41 -7.41
N SER A 65 -2.67 9.66 -7.39
CA SER A 65 -2.47 10.48 -8.58
C SER A 65 -1.09 11.11 -8.53
N HIS A 66 -0.18 10.63 -9.38
CA HIS A 66 1.19 11.15 -9.46
C HIS A 66 1.21 12.67 -9.74
N ARG A 67 0.32 13.13 -10.62
CA ARG A 67 0.16 14.57 -10.92
C ARG A 67 -0.29 15.35 -9.68
N ALA A 68 -1.30 14.86 -8.95
CA ALA A 68 -1.78 15.54 -7.75
C ALA A 68 -0.72 15.57 -6.66
N TYR A 69 0.06 14.48 -6.53
CA TYR A 69 1.14 14.38 -5.57
C TYR A 69 2.21 15.44 -5.83
N TRP A 70 2.75 15.50 -7.05
CA TRP A 70 3.80 16.47 -7.40
C TRP A 70 3.32 17.91 -7.35
N LYS A 71 2.05 18.16 -7.72
CA LYS A 71 1.45 19.48 -7.58
C LYS A 71 1.44 19.93 -6.11
N GLU A 72 1.00 19.06 -5.20
CA GLU A 72 0.92 19.38 -3.78
C GLU A 72 2.31 19.50 -3.15
N PHE A 73 3.23 18.61 -3.50
CA PHE A 73 4.62 18.67 -3.07
C PHE A 73 5.28 19.99 -3.47
N ASN A 74 5.15 20.40 -4.73
CA ASN A 74 5.69 21.66 -5.22
C ASN A 74 5.04 22.86 -4.53
N ARG A 75 3.72 22.83 -4.30
CA ARG A 75 3.00 23.87 -3.53
C ARG A 75 3.67 24.08 -2.17
N HIS A 76 3.87 23.01 -1.40
CA HIS A 76 4.48 23.10 -0.08
C HIS A 76 5.95 23.54 -0.13
N ASN A 77 6.73 23.11 -1.12
CA ASN A 77 8.10 23.60 -1.31
C ASN A 77 8.15 25.09 -1.63
N ASP A 78 7.21 25.59 -2.45
CA ASP A 78 7.13 27.01 -2.78
C ASP A 78 6.81 27.85 -1.54
N CYS A 79 5.84 27.42 -0.71
CA CYS A 79 5.59 28.08 0.58
C CYS A 79 6.82 28.02 1.48
N LEU A 80 7.48 26.86 1.61
CA LEU A 80 8.65 26.72 2.47
C LEU A 80 9.80 27.64 2.03
N ARG A 81 10.00 27.80 0.72
CA ARG A 81 10.99 28.72 0.15
C ARG A 81 10.65 30.19 0.42
N GLN A 82 9.38 30.56 0.34
CA GLN A 82 8.92 31.95 0.45
C GLN A 82 8.73 32.41 1.90
N THR A 83 8.17 31.57 2.75
CA THR A 83 7.67 31.94 4.08
C THR A 83 8.36 31.19 5.21
N ARG A 84 9.24 30.21 4.90
CA ARG A 84 9.84 29.28 5.87
C ARG A 84 8.79 28.41 6.60
N MET A 85 7.57 28.35 6.08
CA MET A 85 6.47 27.53 6.60
C MET A 85 5.83 26.74 5.45
N LEU A 86 5.22 25.59 5.76
CA LEU A 86 4.39 24.89 4.79
C LEU A 86 3.13 25.69 4.47
N CYS A 87 2.57 25.48 3.28
CA CYS A 87 1.25 26.06 2.96
C CYS A 87 0.19 25.57 3.96
N PRO A 88 -0.82 26.41 4.25
CA PRO A 88 -2.03 25.94 4.93
C PRO A 88 -2.67 24.78 4.15
N ASP A 89 -3.32 23.87 4.88
CA ASP A 89 -3.96 22.66 4.35
C ASP A 89 -5.20 22.93 3.50
#